data_AF-A0AAP3CT04-F1
#
_entry.id   AF-A0AAP3CT04-F1
#
_cell.length_a   1.000
_cell.length_b   1.000
_cell.length_c   1.000
_cell.angle_alpha   90.00
_cell.angle_beta   90.00
_cell.angle_gamma   90.00
#
_symmetry.space_group_name_H-M   'P 1'
#
loop_
_entity.id
_entity.type
_entity.pdbx_description
1 polymer ?
#
loop_
_entity_poly.entity_id
_entity_poly.type
_entity_poly.pdbx_seq_one_letter_code
_entity_poly.pdbx_strand_id
1 'polypeptide(L)' 'MNRKIEELRVMLIKTAQKYGMNSKETIQCSQELDSLLNIRIKEEITSWGQNARV' A
#
# COMPACT_ATOMS: atom_id res chain seq x y z
N MET A 1 1.74 7.76 10.08
CA MET A 1 1.40 7.46 8.68
C MET A 1 2.70 7.25 7.90
N ASN A 2 2.89 6.12 7.22
CA ASN A 2 4.11 5.88 6.44
C ASN A 2 4.11 6.79 5.20
N ARG A 3 5.08 7.72 5.11
CA ARG A 3 5.17 8.72 4.04
C ARG A 3 5.14 8.09 2.64
N LYS A 4 5.79 6.95 2.45
CA LYS A 4 5.88 6.27 1.16
C LYS A 4 4.53 5.70 0.71
N ILE A 5 3.75 5.16 1.65
CA ILE A 5 2.40 4.63 1.40
C ILE A 5 1.48 5.77 0.95
N GLU A 6 1.57 6.94 1.60
CA GLU A 6 0.77 8.11 1.25
C GLU A 6 1.12 8.68 -0.13
N GLU A 7 2.41 8.75 -0.45
CA GLU A 7 2.88 9.18 -1.77
C GLU A 7 2.38 8.26 -2.89
N LEU A 8 2.44 6.93 -2.69
CA LEU A 8 1.92 5.95 -3.64
C LEU A 8 0.40 5.97 -3.74
N ARG A 9 -0.33 6.23 -2.64
CA ARG A 9 -1.80 6.39 -2.70
C ARG A 9 -2.19 7.57 -3.58
N VAL A 10 -1.53 8.71 -3.42
CA VAL A 10 -1.77 9.89 -4.27
C VAL A 10 -1.39 9.61 -5.72
N MET A 11 -0.27 8.91 -5.94
CA MET A 11 0.16 8.51 -7.29
C MET A 11 -0.89 7.60 -7.95
N LEU A 12 -1.40 6.59 -7.25
CA LEU A 12 -2.42 5.68 -7.77
C LEU A 12 -3.68 6.42 -8.20
N ILE A 13 -4.17 7.34 -7.37
CA ILE A 13 -5.35 8.15 -7.69
C ILE A 13 -5.10 8.99 -8.95
N LYS A 14 -3.94 9.65 -9.06
CA LYS A 14 -3.58 10.46 -10.23
C LYS A 14 -3.45 9.60 -11.49
N THR A 15 -2.84 8.42 -11.39
CA THR A 15 -2.66 7.49 -12.51
C THR A 15 -4.01 6.95 -12.98
N ALA A 16 -4.89 6.55 -12.05
CA ALA A 16 -6.25 6.11 -12.36
C ALA A 16 -7.08 7.20 -13.03
N GLN A 17 -6.97 8.46 -12.58
CA GLN A 17 -7.64 9.61 -13.20
C GLN A 17 -7.11 9.87 -14.62
N LYS A 18 -5.81 9.68 -14.85
CA LYS A 18 -5.16 9.97 -16.13
C LYS A 18 -5.33 8.87 -17.18
N TYR A 19 -5.21 7.61 -16.77
CA TYR A 19 -5.13 6.46 -17.67
C TYR A 19 -6.31 5.48 -17.54
N GLY A 20 -7.14 5.65 -16.52
CA GLY A 20 -8.22 4.73 -16.17
C GLY A 20 -7.77 3.61 -15.24
N MET A 21 -8.75 2.98 -14.57
CA MET A 21 -8.51 1.94 -13.56
C MET A 21 -7.82 0.69 -14.12
N ASN A 22 -8.10 0.34 -15.36
CA ASN A 22 -7.61 -0.88 -16.01
C ASN A 22 -6.33 -0.67 -16.83
N SER A 23 -5.75 0.53 -16.79
CA SER A 23 -4.48 0.78 -17.48
C SER A 23 -3.36 -0.01 -16.81
N LYS A 24 -2.35 -0.39 -17.61
CA LYS A 24 -1.18 -1.12 -17.09
C LYS A 24 -0.47 -0.32 -15.99
N GLU A 25 -0.38 1.00 -16.16
CA GLU A 25 0.23 1.93 -15.22
C GLU A 25 -0.54 1.99 -13.90
N THR A 26 -1.87 2.05 -13.95
CA THR A 26 -2.71 2.06 -12.74
C THR A 26 -2.63 0.73 -12.01
N ILE A 27 -2.66 -0.39 -12.74
CA ILE A 27 -2.53 -1.74 -12.16
C ILE A 27 -1.17 -1.91 -11.49
N GLN A 28 -0.07 -1.51 -12.15
CA GLN A 28 1.27 -1.56 -11.56
C GLN A 28 1.35 -0.72 -10.28
N CYS A 29 0.86 0.52 -10.32
CA CYS A 29 0.85 1.40 -9.16
C CYS A 29 0.02 0.81 -8.00
N SER A 30 -1.10 0.15 -8.31
CA SER A 30 -1.94 -0.53 -7.33
C SER A 30 -1.22 -1.71 -6.67
N GLN A 31 -0.49 -2.51 -7.46
CA GLN A 31 0.25 -3.67 -6.96
C GLN A 31 1.43 -3.26 -6.07
N GLU A 32 2.14 -2.19 -6.43
CA GLU A 32 3.21 -1.63 -5.60
C GLU A 32 2.70 -1.13 -4.26
N LEU A 33 1.55 -0.43 -4.26
CA LEU A 33 0.92 0.04 -3.03
C LEU A 33 0.44 -1.13 -2.16
N ASP A 34 -0.19 -2.14 -2.76
CA ASP A 34 -0.67 -3.34 -2.05
C ASP A 34 0.48 -4.10 -1.37
N SER A 35 1.62 -4.27 -2.05
CA SER A 35 2.81 -4.90 -1.47
C SER A 35 3.30 -4.19 -0.20
N LEU A 36 3.35 -2.85 -0.21
CA LEU A 36 3.76 -2.07 0.96
C LEU A 36 2.74 -2.14 2.10
N LEU A 37 1.44 -2.12 1.78
CA LEU A 37 0.38 -2.29 2.77
C LEU A 37 0.47 -3.67 3.43
N ASN A 38 0.68 -4.72 2.64
CA ASN A 38 0.84 -6.08 3.14
C ASN A 38 2.05 -6.24 4.06
N ILE A 39 3.19 -5.60 3.75
CA ILE A 39 4.36 -5.58 4.64
C ILE A 39 3.99 -4.91 5.96
N ARG A 40 3.36 -3.73 5.91
CA ARG A 40 2.98 -2.98 7.10
C ARG A 40 2.00 -3.75 7.99
N ILE A 41 0.99 -4.39 7.39
CA ILE A 41 0.01 -5.21 8.11
C ILE A 41 0.72 -6.39 8.80
N LYS A 42 1.66 -7.06 8.12
CA LYS A 42 2.44 -8.15 8.73
C LYS A 42 3.28 -7.66 9.91
N GLU A 43 3.91 -6.49 9.81
CA GLU A 43 4.65 -5.89 10.91
C GLU A 43 3.74 -5.57 12.11
N GLU A 44 2.55 -5.01 11.86
CA GLU A 44 1.55 -4.75 12.89
C GLU A 44 1.10 -6.05 13.57
N ILE A 45 0.69 -7.06 12.80
CA ILE A 45 0.29 -8.37 13.34
C ILE A 45 1.41 -9.00 14.17
N THR A 46 2.66 -8.94 13.69
CA THR A 46 3.83 -9.48 14.40
C THR A 46 4.06 -8.73 15.72
N SER A 47 3.97 -7.41 15.70
CA SER A 47 4.10 -6.57 16.91
C SER A 47 2.99 -6.85 17.92
N TRP A 48 1.75 -7.05 17.47
CA TRP A 48 0.62 -7.40 18.35
C TRP A 48 0.78 -8.80 18.95
N GLY A 49 1.25 -9.78 18.17
CA GLY A 49 1.52 -11.14 18.65
C GLY A 49 2.66 -11.23 19.67
N GLN A 50 3.62 -10.31 19.64
CA GLN A 50 4.67 -10.19 20.67
C GLN A 50 4.15 -9.55 21.96
N ASN A 51 3.29 -8.53 21.86
CA ASN A 51 2.70 -7.86 23.03
C ASN A 51 1.65 -8.71 23.77
N ALA A 52 1.08 -9.73 23.15
CA ALA A 52 0.11 -10.64 23.78
C ALA A 52 0.75 -11.81 24.56
N ARG A 53 2.09 -11.93 24.55
CA ARG A 53 2.87 -13.00 25.21
C ARG A 53 3.53 -12.57 26.52
N VAL A 54 3.23 -11.36 27.02
CA VAL A 54 3.70 -10.82 28.30
C VAL A 54 2.57 -10.71 29.31
#